data_AF-A0A254RXL7-F1
#
_entry.id   AF-A0A254RXL7-F1
#
_cell.length_a   1.000
_cell.length_b   1.000
_cell.length_c   1.000
_cell.angle_alpha   90.00
_cell.angle_beta   90.00
_cell.angle_gamma   90.00
#
_symmetry.space_group_name_H-M   'P 1'
#
loop_
_entity.id
_entity.type
_entity.pdbx_description
1 polymer ?
#
loop_
_entity_poly.entity_id
_entity_poly.type
_entity_poly.pdbx_seq_one_letter_code
_entity_poly.pdbx_strand_id
1 'polypeptide(L)'
;MELDYVEAFNLARKLRLENDGVGCLFQGIIRVSLYDDKGDTASIKAAAKNLESCKTEGLWDALRNYEIGYILLETGHAIKGALQTRSAAKMFKESPDLEAKAFYAVYAYFIDNSLVWLPFKSDNRETYLQMLGEASLKSKRFWPLFLTPLIWIYFDRKDFQKGLELAELGLKKAPNHPIMFQIKADMLYRLKRYDEAAVAYEKSAADYLARTGKSIRYWCSVLNLIRIYHDAGNETKASEQRNKLKDAEYKKLEKWMPSWIMDDLKDRKLI
;
A
#
# COMPACT_ATOMS: atom_id res chain seq x y z
N MET A 1 -5.91 5.86 -10.32
CA MET A 1 -4.75 6.52 -9.67
C MET A 1 -3.51 5.81 -10.17
N GLU A 2 -2.96 6.28 -11.28
CA GLU A 2 -1.49 6.28 -11.37
C GLU A 2 -1.02 7.19 -10.23
N LEU A 3 0.08 6.90 -9.55
CA LEU A 3 0.57 7.72 -8.43
C LEU A 3 1.17 9.05 -8.93
N ASP A 4 0.38 9.80 -9.71
CA ASP A 4 0.58 11.21 -10.06
C ASP A 4 -0.33 12.05 -9.15
N TYR A 5 0.29 12.65 -8.13
CA TYR A 5 -0.45 13.46 -7.17
C TYR A 5 -1.02 14.74 -7.80
N VAL A 6 -0.37 15.30 -8.83
CA VAL A 6 -0.85 16.52 -9.49
C VAL A 6 -2.14 16.23 -10.23
N GLU A 7 -2.16 15.17 -11.04
CA GLU A 7 -3.36 14.73 -11.74
C GLU A 7 -4.46 14.33 -10.75
N ALA A 8 -4.11 13.57 -9.71
CA ALA A 8 -5.07 13.17 -8.68
C ALA A 8 -5.70 14.38 -7.97
N PHE A 9 -4.91 15.40 -7.60
CA PHE A 9 -5.45 16.62 -7.00
C PHE A 9 -6.31 17.41 -7.99
N ASN A 10 -5.95 17.45 -9.27
CA ASN A 10 -6.77 18.09 -10.31
C ASN A 10 -8.12 17.38 -10.48
N LEU A 11 -8.14 16.05 -10.48
CA LEU A 11 -9.38 15.28 -10.49
C LEU A 11 -10.23 15.53 -9.25
N ALA A 12 -9.61 15.53 -8.06
CA ALA A 12 -10.32 15.80 -6.82
C ALA A 12 -10.89 17.22 -6.76
N ARG A 13 -10.20 18.22 -7.33
CA ARG A 13 -10.74 19.58 -7.50
C ARG A 13 -11.97 19.61 -8.41
N LYS A 14 -11.94 18.90 -9.53
CA LYS A 14 -13.12 18.76 -10.42
C LYS A 14 -14.30 18.13 -9.69
N LEU A 15 -14.04 17.04 -8.94
CA LEU A 15 -15.07 16.39 -8.12
C LEU A 15 -15.66 17.31 -7.06
N ARG A 16 -14.91 18.25 -6.49
CA ARG A 16 -15.47 19.23 -5.54
C ARG A 16 -16.49 20.17 -6.18
N LEU A 17 -16.35 20.48 -7.46
CA LEU A 17 -17.33 21.29 -8.18
C LEU A 17 -18.66 20.55 -8.38
N GLU A 18 -18.61 19.23 -8.49
CA GLU A 18 -19.79 18.37 -8.65
C GLU A 18 -20.40 17.97 -7.30
N ASN A 19 -19.56 17.63 -6.34
CA ASN A 19 -19.92 17.24 -4.99
C ASN A 19 -18.77 17.58 -4.03
N ASP A 20 -18.95 18.66 -3.25
CA ASP A 20 -17.90 19.17 -2.37
C ASP A 20 -17.42 18.13 -1.34
N GLY A 21 -18.34 17.35 -0.78
CA GLY A 21 -18.06 16.29 0.18
C GLY A 21 -17.17 15.18 -0.37
N VAL A 22 -17.55 14.66 -1.54
CA VAL A 22 -16.79 13.61 -2.24
C VAL A 22 -15.42 14.13 -2.67
N GLY A 23 -15.36 15.32 -3.28
CA GLY A 23 -14.10 15.91 -3.68
C GLY A 23 -13.18 16.22 -2.48
N CYS A 24 -13.73 16.64 -1.34
CA CYS A 24 -13.00 16.82 -0.08
C CYS A 24 -12.39 15.49 0.39
N LEU A 25 -13.18 14.41 0.40
CA LEU A 25 -12.71 13.07 0.75
C LEU A 25 -11.54 12.64 -0.13
N PHE A 26 -11.65 12.75 -1.45
CA PHE A 26 -10.56 12.39 -2.37
C PHE A 26 -9.30 13.23 -2.12
N GLN A 27 -9.42 14.54 -1.91
CA GLN A 27 -8.27 15.38 -1.55
C GLN A 27 -7.60 14.92 -0.25
N GLY A 28 -8.40 14.49 0.74
CA GLY A 28 -7.90 13.94 1.99
C GLY A 28 -7.13 12.63 1.78
N ILE A 29 -7.70 11.66 1.06
CA ILE A 29 -7.05 10.37 0.73
C ILE A 29 -5.73 10.60 -0.02
N ILE A 30 -5.70 11.51 -1.00
CA ILE A 30 -4.49 11.84 -1.77
C ILE A 30 -3.40 12.41 -0.84
N ARG A 31 -3.78 13.29 0.10
CA ARG A 31 -2.84 13.84 1.09
C ARG A 31 -2.29 12.74 2.00
N VAL A 32 -3.15 11.87 2.51
CA VAL A 32 -2.74 10.75 3.37
C VAL A 32 -1.72 9.88 2.63
N SER A 33 -2.02 9.48 1.39
CA SER A 33 -1.09 8.69 0.56
C SER A 33 0.23 9.42 0.30
N LEU A 34 0.20 10.72 -0.02
CA LEU A 34 1.42 11.51 -0.23
C LEU A 34 2.29 11.58 1.03
N TYR A 35 1.68 11.79 2.19
CA TYR A 35 2.42 11.92 3.45
C TYR A 35 2.87 10.57 4.01
N ASP A 36 2.13 9.49 3.74
CA ASP A 36 2.57 8.11 3.96
C ASP A 36 3.84 7.81 3.17
N ASP A 37 3.84 8.10 1.87
CA ASP A 37 5.01 7.89 1.03
C ASP A 37 6.22 8.70 1.49
N LYS A 38 6.01 9.85 2.13
CA LYS A 38 7.07 10.68 2.75
C LYS A 38 7.48 10.23 4.15
N GLY A 39 6.67 9.44 4.85
CA GLY A 39 6.85 9.15 6.28
C GLY A 39 6.56 10.35 7.19
N ASP A 40 5.78 11.33 6.72
CA ASP A 40 5.43 12.54 7.48
C ASP A 40 4.17 12.31 8.33
N THR A 41 4.37 11.65 9.48
CA THR A 41 3.29 11.30 10.41
C THR A 41 2.54 12.52 10.97
N ALA A 42 3.20 13.68 11.06
CA ALA A 42 2.55 14.91 11.52
C ALA A 42 1.54 15.41 10.47
N SER A 43 1.95 15.43 9.21
CA SER A 43 1.07 15.80 8.10
C SER A 43 -0.04 14.77 7.86
N ILE A 44 0.20 13.48 8.10
CA ILE A 44 -0.85 12.45 8.10
C ILE A 44 -1.93 12.78 9.15
N LYS A 45 -1.54 13.11 10.39
CA LYS A 45 -2.49 13.49 11.45
C LYS A 45 -3.28 14.75 11.08
N ALA A 46 -2.65 15.72 10.44
CA ALA A 46 -3.33 16.92 9.96
C ALA A 46 -4.32 16.58 8.82
N ALA A 47 -3.94 15.69 7.90
CA ALA A 47 -4.81 15.21 6.83
C ALA A 47 -6.04 14.46 7.38
N ALA A 48 -5.87 13.67 8.45
CA ALA A 48 -6.98 13.00 9.14
C ALA A 48 -8.01 13.99 9.71
N LYS A 49 -7.56 15.06 10.38
CA LYS A 49 -8.46 16.12 10.88
C LYS A 49 -9.22 16.81 9.75
N ASN A 50 -8.58 16.99 8.60
CA ASN A 50 -9.24 17.53 7.42
C ASN A 50 -10.26 16.55 6.81
N LEU A 51 -9.96 15.25 6.82
CA LEU A 51 -10.93 14.21 6.43
C LEU A 51 -12.15 14.21 7.35
N GLU A 52 -11.96 14.39 8.66
CA GLU A 52 -13.06 14.45 9.62
C GLU A 52 -14.07 15.57 9.32
N SER A 53 -13.64 16.68 8.71
CA SER A 53 -14.50 17.82 8.37
C SER A 53 -15.19 17.72 7.00
N CYS A 54 -14.85 16.71 6.18
CA CYS A 54 -15.51 16.50 4.89
C CYS A 54 -16.96 16.05 5.10
N LYS A 55 -17.91 16.76 4.49
CA LYS A 55 -19.35 16.48 4.57
C LYS A 55 -19.74 15.35 3.61
N THR A 56 -19.60 14.11 4.03
CA THR A 56 -19.93 12.92 3.24
C THR A 56 -21.16 12.19 3.79
N GLU A 57 -21.86 11.44 2.93
CA GLU A 57 -23.03 10.65 3.29
C GLU A 57 -22.97 9.25 2.66
N GLY A 58 -23.75 8.31 3.20
CA GLY A 58 -23.87 6.95 2.68
C GLY A 58 -22.53 6.22 2.56
N LEU A 59 -22.27 5.59 1.41
CA LEU A 59 -21.03 4.85 1.16
C LEU A 59 -19.78 5.74 1.12
N TRP A 60 -19.93 7.03 0.83
CA TRP A 60 -18.81 7.98 0.91
C TRP A 60 -18.42 8.26 2.35
N ASP A 61 -19.39 8.31 3.26
CA ASP A 61 -19.10 8.41 4.69
C ASP A 61 -18.47 7.13 5.24
N ALA A 62 -18.92 5.97 4.76
CA ALA A 62 -18.26 4.70 5.05
C ALA A 62 -16.79 4.72 4.59
N LEU A 63 -16.50 5.18 3.36
CA LEU A 63 -15.13 5.27 2.85
C LEU A 63 -14.26 6.27 3.64
N ARG A 64 -14.81 7.43 4.01
CA ARG A 64 -14.14 8.39 4.86
C ARG A 64 -13.76 7.80 6.21
N ASN A 65 -14.69 7.10 6.85
CA ASN A 65 -14.45 6.43 8.13
C ASN A 65 -13.49 5.25 8.00
N TYR A 66 -13.51 4.53 6.87
CA TYR A 66 -12.56 3.47 6.56
C TYR A 66 -11.13 4.02 6.50
N GLU A 67 -10.93 5.14 5.79
CA GLU A 67 -9.64 5.82 5.69
C GLU A 67 -9.15 6.36 7.04
N ILE A 68 -10.04 6.97 7.84
CA ILE A 68 -9.70 7.40 9.21
C ILE A 68 -9.25 6.21 10.06
N GLY A 69 -9.91 5.06 9.91
CA GLY A 69 -9.52 3.81 10.56
C GLY A 69 -8.08 3.39 10.21
N TYR A 70 -7.73 3.43 8.92
CA TYR A 70 -6.36 3.18 8.45
C TYR A 70 -5.35 4.16 9.07
N ILE A 71 -5.62 5.47 9.03
CA ILE A 71 -4.72 6.48 9.60
C ILE A 71 -4.49 6.26 11.11
N LEU A 72 -5.54 5.86 11.84
CA LEU A 72 -5.42 5.54 13.26
C LEU A 72 -4.49 4.34 13.48
N LEU A 73 -4.54 3.31 12.63
CA LEU A 73 -3.62 2.18 12.68
C LEU A 73 -2.17 2.64 12.44
N GLU A 74 -1.93 3.38 11.36
CA GLU A 74 -0.59 3.89 10.99
C GLU A 74 0.01 4.86 12.03
N THR A 75 -0.85 5.54 12.79
CA THR A 75 -0.41 6.48 13.83
C THR A 75 -0.39 5.89 15.24
N GLY A 76 -0.47 4.55 15.37
CA GLY A 76 -0.27 3.82 16.61
C GLY A 76 -1.52 3.62 17.48
N HIS A 77 -2.71 3.97 16.98
CA HIS A 77 -3.99 3.81 17.69
C HIS A 77 -4.69 2.50 17.28
N ALA A 78 -3.98 1.38 17.38
CA ALA A 78 -4.36 0.09 16.79
C ALA A 78 -5.81 -0.34 17.09
N ILE A 79 -6.23 -0.28 18.37
CA ILE A 79 -7.58 -0.71 18.79
C ILE A 79 -8.65 0.21 18.19
N LYS A 80 -8.46 1.53 18.31
CA LYS A 80 -9.42 2.52 17.79
C LYS A 80 -9.52 2.43 16.26
N GLY A 81 -8.39 2.31 15.58
CA GLY A 81 -8.33 2.14 14.12
C GLY A 81 -9.03 0.87 13.65
N ALA A 82 -8.82 -0.26 14.34
CA ALA A 82 -9.50 -1.51 14.01
C ALA A 82 -11.02 -1.42 14.21
N LEU A 83 -11.49 -0.82 15.29
CA LEU A 83 -12.93 -0.62 15.55
C LEU A 83 -13.57 0.31 14.51
N GLN A 84 -12.90 1.41 14.17
CA GLN A 84 -13.35 2.37 13.17
C GLN A 84 -13.46 1.71 11.78
N THR A 85 -12.40 1.01 11.35
CA THR A 85 -12.35 0.28 10.07
C THR A 85 -13.45 -0.77 10.01
N ARG A 86 -13.64 -1.55 11.08
CA ARG A 86 -14.71 -2.55 11.18
C ARG A 86 -16.10 -1.93 11.03
N SER A 87 -16.35 -0.80 11.69
CA SER A 87 -17.64 -0.11 11.63
C SER A 87 -17.94 0.34 10.20
N ALA A 88 -16.97 0.98 9.56
CA ALA A 88 -17.05 1.40 8.16
C ALA A 88 -17.26 0.21 7.20
N ALA A 89 -16.48 -0.86 7.36
CA ALA A 89 -16.54 -2.04 6.50
C ALA A 89 -17.93 -2.71 6.51
N LYS A 90 -18.64 -2.70 7.65
CA LYS A 90 -20.00 -3.25 7.73
C LYS A 90 -20.99 -2.51 6.84
N MET A 91 -20.82 -1.21 6.63
CA MET A 91 -21.71 -0.43 5.74
C MET A 91 -21.55 -0.84 4.27
N PHE A 92 -20.37 -1.33 3.90
CA PHE A 92 -20.13 -1.83 2.55
C PHE A 92 -20.72 -3.21 2.27
N LYS A 93 -20.86 -4.04 3.31
CA LYS A 93 -21.27 -5.45 3.19
C LYS A 93 -22.60 -5.62 2.44
N GLU A 94 -23.58 -4.77 2.74
CA GLU A 94 -24.94 -4.88 2.19
C GLU A 94 -25.12 -4.13 0.86
N SER A 95 -24.07 -3.45 0.37
CA SER A 95 -24.14 -2.71 -0.88
C SER A 95 -24.15 -3.66 -2.08
N PRO A 96 -24.98 -3.43 -3.12
CA PRO A 96 -24.89 -4.17 -4.38
C PRO A 96 -23.68 -3.76 -5.22
N ASP A 97 -23.07 -2.60 -4.93
CA ASP A 97 -21.93 -2.06 -5.65
C ASP A 97 -20.66 -2.92 -5.48
N LEU A 98 -19.97 -3.18 -6.61
CA LEU A 98 -18.79 -4.04 -6.63
C LEU A 98 -17.63 -3.46 -5.82
N GLU A 99 -17.37 -2.14 -5.92
CA GLU A 99 -16.25 -1.51 -5.22
C GLU A 99 -16.50 -1.51 -3.70
N ALA A 100 -17.73 -1.23 -3.27
CA ALA A 100 -18.14 -1.35 -1.87
C ALA A 100 -17.92 -2.79 -1.37
N LYS A 101 -18.45 -3.81 -2.06
CA LYS A 101 -18.23 -5.20 -1.67
C LYS A 101 -16.74 -5.55 -1.60
N ALA A 102 -15.92 -5.04 -2.52
CA ALA A 102 -14.48 -5.23 -2.50
C ALA A 102 -13.79 -4.55 -1.29
N PHE A 103 -14.21 -3.35 -0.88
CA PHE A 103 -13.75 -2.75 0.38
C PHE A 103 -14.09 -3.63 1.59
N TYR A 104 -15.30 -4.21 1.62
CA TYR A 104 -15.65 -5.19 2.65
C TYR A 104 -14.77 -6.44 2.58
N ALA A 105 -14.50 -6.96 1.38
CA ALA A 105 -13.69 -8.17 1.17
C ALA A 105 -12.27 -8.04 1.71
N VAL A 106 -11.63 -6.85 1.57
CA VAL A 106 -10.31 -6.58 2.17
C VAL A 106 -10.35 -6.85 3.67
N TYR A 107 -11.32 -6.26 4.38
CA TYR A 107 -11.47 -6.44 5.83
C TYR A 107 -11.88 -7.89 6.20
N ALA A 108 -12.89 -8.42 5.50
CA ALA A 108 -13.50 -9.70 5.82
C ALA A 108 -12.54 -10.88 5.66
N TYR A 109 -11.63 -10.83 4.67
CA TYR A 109 -10.62 -11.87 4.48
C TYR A 109 -9.76 -12.08 5.73
N PHE A 110 -9.21 -11.02 6.30
CA PHE A 110 -8.32 -11.13 7.47
C PHE A 110 -9.07 -11.54 8.75
N ILE A 111 -10.35 -11.17 8.87
CA ILE A 111 -11.21 -11.60 9.97
C ILE A 111 -11.56 -13.09 9.84
N ASP A 112 -11.87 -13.58 8.64
CA ASP A 112 -12.15 -14.99 8.41
C ASP A 112 -10.89 -15.83 8.59
N ASN A 113 -9.75 -15.34 8.13
CA ASN A 113 -8.45 -15.99 8.36
C ASN A 113 -8.12 -16.14 9.86
N SER A 114 -8.37 -15.09 10.66
CA SER A 114 -8.12 -15.12 12.12
C SER A 114 -9.08 -16.03 12.90
N LEU A 115 -10.20 -16.40 12.30
CA LEU A 115 -11.28 -17.15 12.94
C LEU A 115 -11.51 -18.54 12.31
N VAL A 116 -10.60 -18.97 11.43
CA VAL A 116 -10.68 -20.26 10.72
C VAL A 116 -10.65 -21.47 11.67
N TRP A 117 -10.06 -21.30 12.86
CA TRP A 117 -10.00 -22.33 13.89
C TRP A 117 -11.37 -22.63 14.54
N LEU A 118 -12.38 -21.76 14.34
CA LEU A 118 -13.72 -21.93 14.91
C LEU A 118 -14.56 -22.88 14.01
N PRO A 119 -15.05 -24.03 14.53
CA PRO A 119 -15.69 -25.06 13.72
C PRO A 119 -17.07 -24.67 13.14
N PHE A 120 -17.68 -23.59 13.63
CA PHE A 120 -19.01 -23.12 13.20
C PHE A 120 -18.98 -21.94 12.24
N LYS A 121 -17.78 -21.54 11.80
CA LYS A 121 -17.62 -20.40 10.90
C LYS A 121 -17.40 -20.88 9.47
N SER A 122 -18.26 -20.45 8.55
CA SER A 122 -18.05 -20.67 7.11
C SER A 122 -16.80 -19.95 6.62
N ASP A 123 -15.95 -20.64 5.86
CA ASP A 123 -14.79 -20.04 5.20
C ASP A 123 -15.20 -19.42 3.86
N ASN A 124 -15.27 -18.09 3.82
CA ASN A 124 -15.64 -17.34 2.61
C ASN A 124 -14.41 -16.72 1.90
N ARG A 125 -13.19 -17.13 2.28
CA ARG A 125 -11.97 -16.48 1.79
C ARG A 125 -11.84 -16.51 0.27
N GLU A 126 -12.18 -17.62 -0.37
CA GLU A 126 -12.13 -17.72 -1.84
C GLU A 126 -13.11 -16.76 -2.53
N THR A 127 -14.31 -16.56 -1.97
CA THR A 127 -15.27 -15.58 -2.46
C THR A 127 -14.71 -14.15 -2.38
N TYR A 128 -14.02 -13.81 -1.28
CA TYR A 128 -13.38 -12.51 -1.15
C TYR A 128 -12.24 -12.33 -2.17
N LEU A 129 -11.46 -13.37 -2.45
CA LEU A 129 -10.40 -13.29 -3.47
C LEU A 129 -10.95 -13.08 -4.87
N GLN A 130 -12.03 -13.78 -5.23
CA GLN A 130 -12.72 -13.56 -6.51
C GLN A 130 -13.22 -12.12 -6.63
N MET A 131 -13.82 -11.60 -5.56
CA MET A 131 -14.34 -10.23 -5.51
C MET A 131 -13.24 -9.18 -5.63
N LEU A 132 -12.12 -9.35 -4.92
CA LEU A 132 -10.95 -8.48 -5.05
C LEU A 132 -10.35 -8.55 -6.47
N GLY A 133 -10.27 -9.75 -7.05
CA GLY A 133 -9.83 -9.96 -8.43
C GLY A 133 -10.70 -9.20 -9.42
N GLU A 134 -12.02 -9.40 -9.35
CA GLU A 134 -12.98 -8.72 -10.22
C GLU A 134 -12.92 -7.19 -10.07
N ALA A 135 -12.90 -6.69 -8.82
CA ALA A 135 -12.84 -5.26 -8.55
C ALA A 135 -11.51 -4.64 -8.99
N SER A 136 -10.38 -5.34 -8.85
CA SER A 136 -9.09 -4.87 -9.35
C SER A 136 -9.08 -4.66 -10.87
N LEU A 137 -9.78 -5.51 -11.62
CA LEU A 137 -9.92 -5.39 -13.07
C LEU A 137 -10.86 -4.24 -13.43
N LYS A 138 -12.07 -4.24 -12.84
CA LYS A 138 -13.18 -3.36 -13.26
C LYS A 138 -13.13 -1.95 -12.67
N SER A 139 -12.54 -1.78 -11.48
CA SER A 139 -12.47 -0.48 -10.82
C SER A 139 -11.63 0.50 -11.64
N LYS A 140 -12.19 1.68 -11.90
CA LYS A 140 -11.45 2.77 -12.57
C LYS A 140 -10.53 3.48 -11.59
N ARG A 141 -10.94 3.63 -10.33
CA ARG A 141 -10.29 4.51 -9.35
C ARG A 141 -9.54 3.75 -8.26
N PHE A 142 -10.18 2.74 -7.67
CA PHE A 142 -9.73 2.03 -6.48
C PHE A 142 -9.03 0.71 -6.77
N TRP A 143 -8.79 0.38 -8.04
CA TRP A 143 -8.13 -0.88 -8.39
C TRP A 143 -6.84 -1.18 -7.61
N PRO A 144 -5.95 -0.22 -7.27
CA PRO A 144 -4.75 -0.55 -6.50
C PRO A 144 -5.09 -0.98 -5.07
N LEU A 145 -6.17 -0.45 -4.50
CA LEU A 145 -6.65 -0.80 -3.14
C LEU A 145 -7.22 -2.21 -3.07
N PHE A 146 -7.68 -2.77 -4.20
CA PHE A 146 -8.16 -4.15 -4.26
C PHE A 146 -7.06 -5.11 -4.71
N LEU A 147 -6.22 -4.69 -5.66
CA LEU A 147 -5.13 -5.50 -6.19
C LEU A 147 -4.04 -5.73 -5.16
N THR A 148 -3.66 -4.70 -4.40
CA THR A 148 -2.53 -4.78 -3.46
C THR A 148 -2.79 -5.79 -2.34
N PRO A 149 -3.92 -5.75 -1.61
CA PRO A 149 -4.23 -6.80 -0.64
C PRO A 149 -4.31 -8.19 -1.26
N LEU A 150 -4.87 -8.31 -2.47
CA LEU A 150 -4.93 -9.59 -3.18
C LEU A 150 -3.52 -10.16 -3.41
N ILE A 151 -2.56 -9.33 -3.85
CA ILE A 151 -1.16 -9.75 -4.02
C ILE A 151 -0.55 -10.19 -2.69
N TRP A 152 -0.71 -9.41 -1.62
CA TRP A 152 -0.16 -9.76 -0.31
C TRP A 152 -0.76 -11.04 0.28
N ILE A 153 -2.04 -11.30 0.00
CA ILE A 153 -2.67 -12.57 0.37
C ILE A 153 -1.99 -13.75 -0.35
N TYR A 154 -1.70 -13.64 -1.64
CA TYR A 154 -0.97 -14.69 -2.36
C TYR A 154 0.48 -14.82 -1.88
N PHE A 155 1.12 -13.72 -1.52
CA PHE A 155 2.44 -13.73 -0.89
C PHE A 155 2.44 -14.49 0.44
N ASP A 156 1.45 -14.27 1.30
CA ASP A 156 1.29 -14.99 2.58
C ASP A 156 1.04 -16.49 2.36
N ARG A 157 0.31 -16.83 1.30
CA ARG A 157 0.12 -18.22 0.83
C ARG A 157 1.37 -18.82 0.18
N LYS A 158 2.47 -18.07 0.10
CA LYS A 158 3.73 -18.42 -0.59
C LYS A 158 3.59 -18.66 -2.09
N ASP A 159 2.49 -18.21 -2.69
CA ASP A 159 2.27 -18.24 -4.13
C ASP A 159 2.80 -16.95 -4.77
N PHE A 160 4.14 -16.84 -4.79
CA PHE A 160 4.83 -15.67 -5.31
C PHE A 160 4.66 -15.52 -6.82
N GLN A 161 4.43 -16.62 -7.54
CA GLN A 161 4.16 -16.58 -8.97
C GLN A 161 2.83 -15.90 -9.24
N LYS A 162 1.78 -16.22 -8.47
CA LYS A 162 0.50 -15.53 -8.61
C LYS A 162 0.57 -14.07 -8.21
N GLY A 163 1.29 -13.76 -7.13
CA GLY A 163 1.56 -12.37 -6.72
C GLY A 163 2.28 -11.58 -7.83
N LEU A 164 3.24 -12.20 -8.51
CA LEU A 164 3.97 -11.60 -9.62
C LEU A 164 3.06 -11.30 -10.81
N GLU A 165 2.23 -12.26 -11.24
CA GLU A 165 1.25 -12.07 -12.32
C GLU A 165 0.32 -10.88 -12.06
N LEU A 166 -0.15 -10.76 -10.81
CA LEU A 166 -1.03 -9.68 -10.37
C LEU A 166 -0.30 -8.33 -10.34
N ALA A 167 0.95 -8.29 -9.88
CA ALA A 167 1.76 -7.07 -9.93
C ALA A 167 1.99 -6.62 -11.38
N GLU A 168 2.24 -7.56 -12.30
CA GLU A 168 2.39 -7.28 -13.72
C GLU A 168 1.09 -6.82 -14.38
N LEU A 169 -0.06 -7.36 -13.96
CA LEU A 169 -1.37 -6.86 -14.35
C LEU A 169 -1.56 -5.40 -13.91
N GLY A 170 -1.16 -5.06 -12.68
CA GLY A 170 -1.17 -3.69 -12.18
C GLY A 170 -0.29 -2.76 -13.03
N LEU A 171 0.92 -3.19 -13.38
CA LEU A 171 1.83 -2.44 -14.24
C LEU A 171 1.34 -2.32 -15.68
N LYS A 172 0.56 -3.28 -16.21
CA LYS A 172 -0.12 -3.10 -17.52
C LYS A 172 -1.15 -1.98 -17.48
N LYS A 173 -1.81 -1.78 -16.34
CA LYS A 173 -2.82 -0.74 -16.13
C LYS A 173 -2.21 0.63 -15.81
N ALA A 174 -1.06 0.64 -15.14
CA ALA A 174 -0.31 1.83 -14.76
C ALA A 174 1.21 1.55 -14.87
N PRO A 175 1.82 1.75 -16.07
CA PRO A 175 3.20 1.35 -16.35
C PRO A 175 4.28 1.95 -15.45
N ASN A 176 4.01 3.12 -14.86
CA ASN A 176 4.95 3.86 -14.02
C ASN A 176 4.54 3.83 -12.53
N HIS A 177 3.79 2.83 -12.08
CA HIS A 177 3.32 2.76 -10.69
C HIS A 177 4.41 2.22 -9.75
N PRO A 178 5.09 3.05 -8.93
CA PRO A 178 6.26 2.62 -8.16
C PRO A 178 5.96 1.55 -7.11
N ILE A 179 4.80 1.62 -6.44
CA ILE A 179 4.43 0.57 -5.48
C ILE A 179 4.29 -0.78 -6.19
N MET A 180 3.77 -0.82 -7.43
CA MET A 180 3.65 -2.07 -8.18
C MET A 180 5.03 -2.58 -8.62
N PHE A 181 6.01 -1.69 -8.85
CA PHE A 181 7.40 -2.10 -9.03
C PHE A 181 8.01 -2.69 -7.75
N GLN A 182 7.78 -2.10 -6.56
CA GLN A 182 8.24 -2.68 -5.30
C GLN A 182 7.62 -4.05 -5.05
N ILE A 183 6.30 -4.16 -5.21
CA ILE A 183 5.58 -5.43 -5.05
C ILE A 183 6.10 -6.47 -6.05
N LYS A 184 6.26 -6.11 -7.32
CA LYS A 184 6.86 -6.98 -8.34
C LYS A 184 8.25 -7.47 -7.89
N ALA A 185 9.08 -6.56 -7.39
CA ALA A 185 10.43 -6.89 -6.94
C ALA A 185 10.42 -7.84 -5.73
N ASP A 186 9.51 -7.66 -4.78
CA ASP A 186 9.36 -8.57 -3.64
C ASP A 186 8.98 -9.99 -4.09
N MET A 187 8.06 -10.11 -5.05
CA MET A 187 7.71 -11.43 -5.61
C MET A 187 8.91 -12.07 -6.33
N LEU A 188 9.61 -11.29 -7.17
CA LEU A 188 10.79 -11.75 -7.90
C LEU A 188 11.92 -12.20 -6.96
N TYR A 189 12.16 -11.45 -5.88
CA TYR A 189 13.13 -11.80 -4.86
C TYR A 189 12.81 -13.14 -4.20
N ARG A 190 11.54 -13.38 -3.83
CA ARG A 190 11.11 -14.67 -3.28
C ARG A 190 11.24 -15.83 -4.27
N LEU A 191 11.13 -15.53 -5.56
CA LEU A 191 11.38 -16.47 -6.67
C LEU A 191 12.87 -16.59 -7.03
N LYS A 192 13.77 -15.94 -6.28
CA LYS A 192 15.23 -15.90 -6.51
C LYS A 192 15.64 -15.32 -7.88
N ARG A 193 14.78 -14.50 -8.48
CA ARG A 193 15.04 -13.76 -9.73
C ARG A 193 15.66 -12.40 -9.40
N TYR A 194 16.87 -12.44 -8.84
CA TYR A 194 17.48 -11.27 -8.19
C TYR A 194 17.76 -10.10 -9.13
N ASP A 195 18.25 -10.36 -10.35
CA ASP A 195 18.52 -9.30 -11.32
C ASP A 195 17.26 -8.52 -11.70
N GLU A 196 16.15 -9.23 -11.93
CA GLU A 196 14.87 -8.61 -12.25
C GLU A 196 14.26 -7.88 -11.05
N ALA A 197 14.42 -8.44 -9.85
CA ALA A 197 14.00 -7.79 -8.61
C ALA A 197 14.75 -6.47 -8.40
N ALA A 198 16.07 -6.46 -8.64
CA ALA A 198 16.89 -5.26 -8.56
C ALA A 198 16.42 -4.20 -9.54
N VAL A 199 16.22 -4.56 -10.82
CA VAL A 199 15.73 -3.62 -11.84
C VAL A 199 14.39 -2.99 -11.44
N ALA A 200 13.47 -3.78 -10.87
CA ALA A 200 12.18 -3.27 -10.42
C ALA A 200 12.32 -2.30 -9.22
N TYR A 201 13.14 -2.62 -8.22
CA TYR A 201 13.40 -1.69 -7.12
C TYR A 201 14.17 -0.44 -7.53
N GLU A 202 15.08 -0.53 -8.50
CA GLU A 202 15.78 0.63 -9.07
C GLU A 202 14.82 1.59 -9.76
N LYS A 203 13.89 1.06 -10.57
CA LYS A 203 12.82 1.85 -11.19
C LYS A 203 11.95 2.54 -10.14
N SER A 204 11.53 1.80 -9.10
CA SER A 204 10.77 2.39 -8.00
C SER A 204 11.55 3.47 -7.27
N ALA A 205 12.83 3.24 -6.96
CA ALA A 205 13.67 4.21 -6.26
C ALA A 205 13.84 5.49 -7.08
N ALA A 206 14.09 5.38 -8.39
CA ALA A 206 14.22 6.53 -9.29
C ALA A 206 12.93 7.36 -9.33
N ASP A 207 11.77 6.70 -9.43
CA ASP A 207 10.46 7.39 -9.42
C ASP A 207 10.21 8.11 -8.10
N TYR A 208 10.43 7.44 -6.96
CA TYR A 208 10.26 8.06 -5.65
C TYR A 208 11.20 9.24 -5.42
N LEU A 209 12.45 9.12 -5.85
CA LEU A 209 13.42 10.21 -5.77
C LEU A 209 12.95 11.43 -6.57
N ALA A 210 12.42 11.22 -7.79
CA ALA A 210 11.91 12.29 -8.63
C ALA A 210 10.63 12.94 -8.07
N ARG A 211 9.68 12.15 -7.55
CA ARG A 211 8.38 12.67 -7.07
C ARG A 211 8.40 13.21 -5.65
N THR A 212 9.12 12.52 -4.77
CA THR A 212 9.01 12.71 -3.31
C THR A 212 10.35 12.99 -2.64
N GLY A 213 11.46 12.96 -3.38
CA GLY A 213 12.81 13.03 -2.83
C GLY A 213 13.22 11.73 -2.13
N LYS A 214 14.16 11.81 -1.20
CA LYS A 214 14.65 10.68 -0.41
C LYS A 214 13.67 10.31 0.72
N SER A 215 12.46 9.94 0.32
CA SER A 215 11.35 9.56 1.17
C SER A 215 11.53 8.19 1.83
N ILE A 216 10.64 7.81 2.75
CA ILE A 216 10.67 6.46 3.36
C ILE A 216 10.58 5.36 2.30
N ARG A 217 9.75 5.53 1.27
CA ARG A 217 9.62 4.55 0.17
C ARG A 217 10.89 4.45 -0.69
N TYR A 218 11.58 5.57 -0.91
CA TYR A 218 12.89 5.56 -1.55
C TYR A 218 13.90 4.76 -0.72
N TRP A 219 13.99 5.02 0.60
CA TRP A 219 14.91 4.30 1.47
C TRP A 219 14.57 2.83 1.63
N CYS A 220 13.28 2.45 1.66
CA CYS A 220 12.87 1.05 1.59
C CYS A 220 13.39 0.37 0.31
N SER A 221 13.40 1.08 -0.83
CA SER A 221 13.97 0.54 -2.07
C SER A 221 15.48 0.35 -1.95
N VAL A 222 16.20 1.31 -1.37
CA VAL A 222 17.66 1.21 -1.13
C VAL A 222 17.99 0.03 -0.23
N LEU A 223 17.27 -0.13 0.89
CA LEU A 223 17.45 -1.25 1.82
C LEU A 223 17.19 -2.60 1.16
N ASN A 224 16.14 -2.70 0.33
CA ASN A 224 15.86 -3.92 -0.42
C ASN A 224 16.95 -4.23 -1.45
N LEU A 225 17.46 -3.21 -2.15
CA LEU A 225 18.55 -3.39 -3.10
C LEU A 225 19.83 -3.89 -2.43
N ILE A 226 20.12 -3.54 -1.17
CA ILE A 226 21.27 -4.08 -0.43
C ILE A 226 21.18 -5.61 -0.34
N ARG A 227 20.06 -6.16 0.17
CA ARG A 227 19.90 -7.62 0.30
C ARG A 227 19.80 -8.31 -1.06
N ILE A 228 19.11 -7.71 -2.03
CA ILE A 228 18.96 -8.30 -3.37
C ILE A 228 20.32 -8.42 -4.05
N TYR A 229 21.14 -7.37 -4.02
CA TYR A 229 22.46 -7.40 -4.64
C TYR A 229 23.42 -8.33 -3.92
N HIS A 230 23.37 -8.39 -2.59
CA HIS A 230 24.12 -9.37 -1.81
C HIS A 230 23.74 -10.82 -2.21
N ASP A 231 22.43 -11.12 -2.28
CA ASP A 231 21.94 -12.47 -2.65
C ASP A 231 22.23 -12.84 -4.10
N ALA A 232 22.35 -11.86 -4.98
CA ALA A 232 22.82 -12.02 -6.35
C ALA A 232 24.34 -12.24 -6.45
N GLY A 233 25.09 -12.13 -5.34
CA GLY A 233 26.56 -12.17 -5.32
C GLY A 233 27.22 -10.89 -5.85
N ASN A 234 26.47 -9.80 -6.03
CA ASN A 234 26.97 -8.52 -6.52
C ASN A 234 27.33 -7.57 -5.36
N GLU A 235 28.44 -7.89 -4.69
CA GLU A 235 28.89 -7.14 -3.51
C GLU A 235 29.26 -5.68 -3.81
N THR A 236 29.69 -5.38 -5.04
CA THR A 236 29.98 -4.01 -5.47
C THR A 236 28.71 -3.16 -5.39
N LYS A 237 27.63 -3.59 -6.05
CA LYS A 237 26.36 -2.86 -6.02
C LYS A 237 25.72 -2.86 -4.63
N ALA A 238 25.82 -3.96 -3.88
CA ALA A 238 25.34 -3.99 -2.49
C ALA A 238 26.05 -2.93 -1.64
N SER A 239 27.37 -2.81 -1.79
CA SER A 239 28.20 -1.81 -1.09
C SER A 239 27.87 -0.37 -1.52
N GLU A 240 27.59 -0.14 -2.80
CA GLU A 240 27.11 1.16 -3.28
C GLU A 240 25.80 1.57 -2.59
N GLN A 241 24.83 0.66 -2.46
CA GLN A 241 23.58 0.96 -1.76
C GLN A 241 23.80 1.17 -0.26
N ARG A 242 24.63 0.34 0.41
CA ARG A 242 25.02 0.54 1.82
C ARG A 242 25.61 1.93 2.05
N ASN A 243 26.47 2.39 1.15
CA ASN A 243 27.09 3.71 1.27
C ASN A 243 26.08 4.87 1.26
N LYS A 244 24.93 4.71 0.58
CA LYS A 244 23.85 5.70 0.60
C LYS A 244 23.23 5.88 1.99
N LEU A 245 23.32 4.88 2.88
CA LEU A 245 22.81 4.97 4.25
C LEU A 245 23.62 5.94 5.14
N LYS A 246 24.76 6.47 4.66
CA LYS A 246 25.50 7.54 5.33
C LYS A 246 24.85 8.92 5.16
N ASP A 247 23.83 9.01 4.29
CA ASP A 247 23.11 10.25 4.03
C ASP A 247 22.37 10.76 5.27
N ALA A 248 22.46 12.06 5.54
CA ALA A 248 21.83 12.69 6.69
C ALA A 248 20.29 12.59 6.65
N GLU A 249 19.68 12.52 5.46
CA GLU A 249 18.23 12.33 5.31
C GLU A 249 17.81 10.92 5.74
N TYR A 250 18.58 9.89 5.39
CA TYR A 250 18.35 8.53 5.88
C TYR A 250 18.41 8.49 7.40
N LYS A 251 19.43 9.10 8.01
CA LYS A 251 19.61 9.09 9.47
C LYS A 251 18.44 9.71 10.24
N LYS A 252 17.74 10.68 9.67
CA LYS A 252 16.51 11.24 10.26
C LYS A 252 15.33 10.26 10.21
N LEU A 253 15.30 9.40 9.18
CA LEU A 253 14.21 8.46 8.89
C LEU A 253 14.47 7.04 9.39
N GLU A 254 15.70 6.70 9.78
CA GLU A 254 16.13 5.34 10.12
C GLU A 254 15.21 4.64 11.13
N LYS A 255 14.79 5.35 12.18
CA LYS A 255 13.88 4.81 13.22
C LYS A 255 12.46 4.50 12.72
N TRP A 256 12.09 5.04 11.57
CA TRP A 256 10.79 4.83 10.93
C TRP A 256 10.85 3.78 9.83
N MET A 257 12.03 3.24 9.51
CA MET A 257 12.14 2.15 8.54
C MET A 257 11.40 0.91 9.06
N PRO A 258 10.76 0.13 8.16
CA PRO A 258 10.05 -1.08 8.57
C PRO A 258 10.97 -2.05 9.31
N SER A 259 10.55 -2.55 10.48
CA SER A 259 11.38 -3.45 11.30
C SER A 259 11.80 -4.69 10.53
N TRP A 260 10.88 -5.31 9.78
CA TRP A 260 11.14 -6.55 9.05
C TRP A 260 12.34 -6.48 8.09
N ILE A 261 12.61 -5.33 7.46
CA ILE A 261 13.78 -5.17 6.59
C ILE A 261 15.03 -4.79 7.36
N MET A 262 14.87 -3.97 8.40
CA MET A 262 15.98 -3.56 9.25
C MET A 262 16.54 -4.76 10.03
N ASP A 263 15.67 -5.62 10.53
CA ASP A 263 16.01 -6.83 11.27
C ASP A 263 16.69 -7.84 10.33
N ASP A 264 16.12 -8.10 9.14
CA ASP A 264 16.74 -8.95 8.11
C ASP A 264 18.16 -8.48 7.75
N LEU A 265 18.36 -7.18 7.50
CA LEU A 265 19.67 -6.64 7.15
C LEU A 265 20.66 -6.70 8.33
N LYS A 266 20.23 -6.42 9.57
CA LYS A 266 21.09 -6.46 10.76
C LYS A 266 21.49 -7.89 11.13
N ASP A 267 20.54 -8.81 11.16
CA ASP A 267 20.77 -10.22 11.51
C ASP A 267 21.75 -10.87 10.55
N ARG A 268 21.70 -10.45 9.28
CA ARG A 268 22.60 -10.89 8.21
C ARG A 268 23.89 -10.05 8.09
N LYS A 269 24.08 -9.05 8.96
CA LYS A 269 25.24 -8.13 8.98
C LYS A 269 25.47 -7.40 7.65
N LEU A 270 24.38 -6.99 7.01
CA LEU A 270 24.38 -6.27 5.74
C LEU A 270 24.31 -4.74 5.91
N ILE A 271 24.08 -4.24 7.14
CA ILE A 271 24.13 -2.82 7.51
C ILE A 271 24.74 -2.63 8.89
#